data_AF-A0A158SQW1-F1
#
_entry.id   AF-A0A158SQW1-F1
#
_cell.length_a   1.000
_cell.length_b   1.000
_cell.length_c   1.000
_cell.angle_alpha   90.00
_cell.angle_beta   90.00
_cell.angle_gamma   90.00
#
_symmetry.space_group_name_H-M   'P 1'
#
loop_
_entity.id
_entity.type
_entity.pdbx_description
1 polymer ?
#
loop_
_entity_poly.entity_id
_entity_poly.type
_entity_poly.pdbx_seq_one_letter_code
_entity_poly.pdbx_strand_id
1 'polypeptide(L)' 'MDDDDRPRRRSSEDNLGAASLLASESLDRYSLDELDARVALLQEEIDRIKAHRQKASAHMQAAESLFRPRTS' A
#
# COMPACT_ATOMS: atom_id res chain seq x y z
N MET A 1 25.56 -7.66 14.10
CA MET A 1 24.41 -7.96 13.26
C MET A 1 24.53 -7.05 12.07
N ASP A 2 24.78 -7.62 10.89
CA ASP A 2 24.96 -6.85 9.65
C ASP A 2 23.66 -6.16 9.26
N ASP A 3 23.78 -4.96 8.70
CA ASP A 3 22.65 -4.17 8.20
C ASP A 3 21.91 -4.83 7.01
N ASP A 4 22.43 -5.95 6.50
CA ASP A 4 21.89 -6.76 5.40
C ASP A 4 20.72 -7.69 5.82
N ASP A 5 20.50 -7.88 7.12
CA ASP A 5 19.36 -8.65 7.66
C ASP A 5 18.06 -7.82 7.79
N ARG A 6 18.10 -6.53 7.41
CA ARG A 6 16.91 -5.69 7.44
C ARG A 6 16.00 -6.06 6.27
N PRO A 7 14.67 -6.18 6.47
CA PRO A 7 13.75 -6.41 5.38
C PRO A 7 13.98 -5.34 4.31
N ARG A 8 14.37 -5.76 3.10
CA ARG A 8 14.57 -4.85 1.98
C ARG A 8 13.31 -4.00 1.83
N ARG A 9 13.43 -2.68 1.97
CA ARG A 9 12.37 -1.76 1.59
C ARG A 9 12.09 -2.05 0.12
N ARG A 10 10.88 -2.52 -0.21
CA ARG A 10 10.44 -2.57 -1.61
C ARG A 10 10.65 -1.17 -2.16
N SER A 11 11.56 -1.02 -3.11
CA SER A 11 11.79 0.28 -3.72
C SER A 11 10.51 0.67 -4.46
N SER A 12 10.19 1.95 -4.50
CA SER A 12 9.04 2.45 -5.26
C SER A 12 9.18 2.25 -6.78
N GLU A 13 10.38 1.88 -7.25
CA GLU A 13 10.68 1.53 -8.63
C GLU A 13 10.42 0.05 -8.94
N ASP A 14 10.40 -0.81 -7.92
CA ASP A 14 10.07 -2.22 -8.06
C ASP A 14 8.56 -2.41 -7.99
N ASN A 15 7.97 -2.75 -9.14
CA ASN A 15 6.68 -3.44 -9.31
C ASN A 15 5.81 -3.49 -8.03
N LEU A 16 4.68 -2.75 -8.01
CA LEU A 16 3.72 -2.70 -6.88
C LEU A 16 3.01 -4.05 -6.65
N GLY A 17 3.58 -5.15 -7.13
CA GLY A 17 3.11 -6.52 -7.03
C GLY A 17 1.85 -6.71 -7.86
N ALA A 18 0.82 -7.25 -7.20
CA ALA A 18 -0.47 -7.53 -7.84
C ALA A 18 -1.08 -6.30 -8.52
N ALA A 19 -0.83 -5.08 -8.03
CA ALA A 19 -1.34 -3.86 -8.66
C ALA A 19 -0.70 -3.61 -10.04
N SER A 20 0.59 -3.90 -10.22
CA SER A 20 1.26 -3.79 -11.53
C SER A 20 0.81 -4.90 -12.49
N LEU A 21 0.49 -6.09 -11.98
CA LEU A 21 -0.08 -7.18 -12.78
C LEU A 21 -1.50 -6.83 -13.26
N LEU A 22 -2.32 -6.24 -12.38
CA LEU A 22 -3.68 -5.78 -12.70
C LEU A 22 -3.69 -4.79 -13.87
N ALA A 23 -2.75 -3.85 -13.89
CA ALA A 23 -2.64 -2.83 -14.94
C ALA A 23 -2.22 -3.39 -16.30
N SER A 24 -1.58 -4.57 -16.31
CA SER A 24 -1.11 -5.22 -17.55
C SER A 24 -2.13 -6.20 -18.14
N GLU A 25 -3.27 -6.38 -17.50
CA GLU A 25 -4.29 -7.33 -17.91
C GLU A 25 -5.21 -6.75 -19.01
N SER A 26 -5.48 -7.53 -20.07
CA SER A 26 -6.44 -7.13 -21.12
C SER A 26 -7.87 -7.20 -20.58
N LEU A 27 -8.60 -6.09 -20.74
CA LEU A 27 -10.00 -5.97 -20.30
C LEU A 27 -11.00 -6.46 -21.35
N ASP A 28 -10.56 -6.72 -22.58
CA ASP A 28 -11.44 -7.02 -23.73
C ASP A 28 -12.21 -8.34 -23.59
N ARG A 29 -11.83 -9.19 -22.62
CA ARG A 29 -12.45 -10.51 -22.39
C ARG A 29 -13.57 -10.48 -21.37
N TYR A 30 -13.79 -9.35 -20.70
CA TYR A 30 -14.79 -9.22 -19.65
C TYR A 30 -16.07 -8.60 -20.19
N SER A 31 -17.20 -9.09 -19.69
CA SER A 31 -18.49 -8.43 -19.80
C SER A 31 -18.55 -7.18 -18.91
N LEU A 32 -19.54 -6.31 -19.15
CA LEU A 32 -19.75 -5.10 -18.34
C LEU A 32 -20.00 -5.43 -16.87
N ASP A 33 -20.84 -6.44 -16.57
CA ASP A 33 -21.14 -6.85 -15.20
C ASP A 33 -19.89 -7.36 -14.46
N GLU A 34 -19.01 -8.09 -15.16
CA GLU A 34 -17.73 -8.54 -14.59
C GLU A 34 -16.78 -7.37 -14.30
N LEU A 35 -16.75 -6.37 -15.19
CA LEU A 35 -15.95 -5.16 -14.98
C LEU A 35 -16.48 -4.36 -13.78
N ASP A 36 -17.80 -4.21 -13.64
CA ASP A 36 -18.41 -3.51 -12.51
C ASP A 36 -18.14 -4.22 -11.18
N ALA A 37 -18.30 -5.55 -11.14
CA ALA A 37 -17.97 -6.36 -9.97
C ALA A 37 -16.49 -6.22 -9.57
N ARG A 38 -15.59 -6.22 -10.57
CA ARG A 38 -14.17 -6.03 -10.36
C ARG A 38 -13.83 -4.64 -9.83
N VAL A 39 -14.46 -3.60 -10.36
CA VAL A 39 -14.29 -2.23 -9.87
C VAL A 39 -14.72 -2.11 -8.42
N ALA A 40 -15.86 -2.69 -8.05
CA ALA A 40 -16.36 -2.67 -6.67
C ALA A 40 -15.33 -3.29 -5.69
N LEU A 41 -14.79 -4.46 -6.00
CA LEU A 41 -13.78 -5.13 -5.18
C LEU A 41 -12.48 -4.32 -5.06
N LEU A 42 -12.02 -3.70 -6.15
CA LEU A 42 -10.81 -2.88 -6.13
C LEU A 42 -11.01 -1.59 -5.31
N GLN A 43 -12.21 -1.02 -5.33
CA GLN A 43 -12.53 0.15 -4.52
C GLN A 43 -12.52 -0.18 -3.02
N GLU A 44 -13.10 -1.30 -2.60
CA GLU A 44 -13.03 -1.79 -1.22
C GLU A 44 -11.56 -2.00 -0.77
N GLU A 45 -10.74 -2.56 -1.65
CA GLU A 45 -9.32 -2.78 -1.38
C GLU A 45 -8.54 -1.46 -1.23
N ILE A 46 -8.83 -0.47 -2.09
CA ILE A 46 -8.25 0.87 -1.98
C ILE A 46 -8.59 1.48 -0.63
N ASP A 47 -9.85 1.37 -0.19
CA ASP A 47 -10.28 1.95 1.08
C ASP A 47 -9.66 1.22 2.27
N ARG A 48 -9.49 -0.11 2.19
CA ARG A 48 -8.72 -0.90 3.15
C ARG A 48 -7.28 -0.41 3.29
N ILE A 49 -6.59 -0.19 2.17
CA ILE A 49 -5.20 0.30 2.14
C ILE A 49 -5.11 1.71 2.72
N LYS A 50 -6.02 2.61 2.34
CA LYS A 50 -6.08 3.97 2.89
C LYS A 50 -6.25 3.94 4.41
N ALA A 51 -7.18 3.13 4.92
CA ALA A 51 -7.42 2.99 6.35
C ALA A 51 -6.18 2.46 7.08
N HIS A 52 -5.48 1.47 6.52
CA HIS A 52 -4.24 0.96 7.09
C HIS A 52 -3.14 2.04 7.11
N ARG A 53 -2.94 2.78 6.01
CA ARG A 53 -1.97 3.87 5.92
C ARG A 53 -2.25 4.96 6.95
N GLN A 54 -3.51 5.35 7.14
CA GLN A 54 -3.89 6.35 8.14
C GLN A 54 -3.54 5.89 9.56
N LYS A 55 -3.85 4.64 9.91
CA LYS A 55 -3.48 4.04 11.20
C LYS A 55 -1.96 4.07 11.41
N ALA A 56 -1.19 3.61 10.42
CA ALA A 56 0.27 3.62 10.48
C ALA A 56 0.84 5.05 10.66
N SER A 57 0.28 6.03 9.94
CA SER A 57 0.66 7.44 10.08
C SER A 57 0.39 7.98 11.48
N ALA A 58 -0.76 7.66 12.07
CA ALA A 58 -1.10 8.07 13.43
C ALA A 58 -0.13 7.47 14.46
N HIS A 59 0.27 6.20 14.28
CA HIS A 59 1.29 5.57 15.12
C HIS A 59 2.65 6.26 14.99
N MET A 60 3.08 6.61 13.77
CA MET A 60 4.34 7.34 13.56
C MET A 60 4.32 8.71 14.24
N GLN A 61 3.22 9.48 14.11
CA GLN A 61 3.07 10.78 14.77
C GLN A 61 3.08 10.67 16.29
N ALA A 62 2.41 9.65 16.85
CA ALA A 62 2.44 9.40 18.28
C ALA A 62 3.86 9.06 18.78
N ALA A 63 4.58 8.21 18.03
CA ALA A 63 5.98 7.90 18.35
C ALA A 63 6.88 9.14 18.25
N GLU A 64 6.72 9.97 17.22
CA GLU A 64 7.47 11.21 17.09
C GLU A 64 7.23 12.15 18.28
N SER A 65 5.99 12.28 18.75
CA SER A 65 5.68 13.10 19.93
C SER A 65 6.29 12.56 21.23
N LEU A 66 6.43 11.23 21.36
CA LEU A 66 6.95 10.58 22.57
C LEU A 66 8.48 10.54 22.61
N PHE A 67 9.12 10.38 21.44
CA PHE A 67 10.54 10.12 21.32
C PHE A 67 11.35 11.26 20.70
N ARG A 68 10.75 12.44 20.48
CA ARG A 68 11.49 13.61 19.99
C ARG A 68 12.62 13.94 20.97
N PRO A 69 13.89 14.02 20.52
CA PRO A 69 14.97 14.47 21.38
C PRO A 69 14.65 15.89 21.85
N ARG A 70 14.77 16.15 23.16
CA ARG A 70 14.74 17.52 23.68
C ARG A 70 15.89 18.26 23.01
N THR A 71 15.57 19.16 22.09
CA THR A 71 16.54 20.14 21.61
C THR A 71 17.00 20.93 22.83
N SER A 72 18.28 20.78 23.20
CA SER A 72 18.99 21.67 24.12
C SER A 72 19.32 22.99 23.44
#